data_AF-A0A962MYU1-F1
#
_entry.id   AF-A0A962MYU1-F1
#
_cell.length_a   1.000
_cell.length_b   1.000
_cell.length_c   1.000
_cell.angle_alpha   90.00
_cell.angle_beta   90.00
_cell.angle_gamma   90.00
#
_symmetry.space_group_name_H-M   'P 1'
#
loop_
_entity.id
_entity.type
_entity.pdbx_description
1 polymer ?
#
loop_
_entity_poly.entity_id
_entity_poly.type
_entity_poly.pdbx_seq_one_letter_code
_entity_poly.pdbx_strand_id
1 'polypeptide(L)'
;MIGEFFDSELKKQREKRKQLKKLLGELRKKEKALHKKRKDESNKKKREQLKQDIDLIRAQRKKGVDLLKALKNTKRKSNPTTSEEATPAAAQAAASVPVEVSGDTPAEMPAGSSEAVDGPRDG
;
A
#
# COMPACT_ATOMS: atom_id res chain seq x y z
N MET A 1 -7.66 17.44 44.37
CA MET A 1 -7.16 16.35 43.50
C MET A 1 -7.70 16.43 42.06
N ILE A 2 -7.77 17.62 41.44
CA ILE A 2 -8.25 17.75 40.04
C ILE A 2 -7.09 18.06 39.08
N GLY A 3 -6.04 18.74 39.54
CA GLY A 3 -4.91 19.15 38.68
C GLY A 3 -4.06 18.01 38.12
N GLU A 4 -3.82 16.94 38.90
CA GLU A 4 -2.93 15.85 38.49
C GLU A 4 -3.50 15.01 37.33
N PHE A 5 -4.82 14.89 37.23
CA PHE A 5 -5.48 14.12 36.18
C PHE A 5 -5.29 14.78 34.81
N PHE A 6 -5.47 16.11 34.73
CA PHE A 6 -5.25 16.88 33.51
C PHE A 6 -3.79 16.86 33.05
N ASP A 7 -2.84 16.89 33.99
CA ASP A 7 -1.42 16.77 33.68
C ASP A 7 -1.06 15.40 33.09
N SER A 8 -1.67 14.33 33.61
CA SER A 8 -1.42 12.97 33.10
C SER A 8 -1.89 12.80 31.64
N GLU A 9 -3.06 13.35 31.29
CA GLU A 9 -3.61 13.22 29.94
C GLU A 9 -2.83 14.07 28.93
N LEU A 10 -2.43 15.28 29.32
CA LEU A 10 -1.53 16.13 28.53
C LEU A 10 -0.18 15.44 28.26
N LYS A 11 0.40 14.77 29.27
CA LYS A 11 1.64 13.99 29.11
C LYS A 11 1.44 12.84 28.14
N LYS A 12 0.37 12.05 28.27
CA LYS A 12 0.04 10.95 27.34
C LYS A 12 -0.13 11.45 25.91
N GLN A 13 -0.83 12.56 25.69
CA GLN A 13 -1.04 13.13 24.36
C GLN A 13 0.26 13.64 23.73
N ARG A 14 1.12 14.28 24.52
CA ARG A 14 2.46 14.70 24.06
C ARG A 14 3.31 13.51 23.66
N GLU A 15 3.28 12.44 24.45
CA GLU A 15 4.05 11.23 24.18
C GLU A 15 3.54 10.52 22.91
N LYS A 16 2.23 10.34 22.76
CA LYS A 16 1.61 9.83 21.52
C LYS A 16 2.04 10.62 20.29
N ARG A 17 2.05 11.95 20.38
CA ARG A 17 2.49 12.82 19.28
C ARG A 17 3.99 12.65 18.99
N LYS A 18 4.83 12.49 20.02
CA LYS A 18 6.28 12.26 19.88
C LYS A 18 6.56 10.93 19.19
N GLN A 19 5.92 9.86 19.64
CA GLN A 19 6.03 8.53 19.05
C GLN A 19 5.57 8.52 17.59
N LEU A 20 4.42 9.14 17.29
CA LEU A 20 3.89 9.22 15.92
C LEU A 20 4.83 10.01 14.99
N LYS A 21 5.44 11.10 15.46
CA LYS A 21 6.47 11.83 14.70
C LYS A 21 7.70 10.97 14.42
N LYS A 22 8.16 10.21 15.42
CA LYS A 22 9.30 9.29 15.27
C LYS A 22 9.01 8.24 14.19
N LEU A 23 7.85 7.59 14.28
CA LEU A 23 7.39 6.60 13.29
C LEU A 23 7.32 7.18 11.88
N LEU A 24 6.72 8.37 11.71
CA LEU A 24 6.66 9.04 10.40
C LEU A 24 8.04 9.41 9.85
N GLY A 25 8.99 9.74 10.73
CA GLY A 25 10.39 9.95 10.37
C GLY A 25 11.05 8.68 9.86
N GLU A 26 10.83 7.55 10.53
CA GLU A 26 11.34 6.24 10.11
C GLU A 26 10.72 5.80 8.78
N LEU A 27 9.41 5.95 8.59
CA LEU A 27 8.74 5.67 7.33
C LEU A 27 9.29 6.54 6.19
N ARG A 28 9.60 7.82 6.45
CA ARG A 28 10.24 8.70 5.46
C ARG A 28 11.63 8.21 5.05
N LYS A 29 12.43 7.72 6.02
CA LYS A 29 13.75 7.15 5.73
C LYS A 29 13.63 5.88 4.90
N LYS A 30 12.70 4.98 5.25
CA LYS A 30 12.40 3.75 4.50
C LYS A 30 11.96 4.06 3.06
N GLU A 31 11.04 4.99 2.88
CA GLU A 31 10.58 5.43 1.55
C GLU A 31 11.76 5.92 0.69
N LYS A 32 12.62 6.79 1.24
CA LYS A 32 13.80 7.29 0.52
C LYS A 32 14.76 6.15 0.14
N ALA A 33 14.98 5.20 1.05
CA ALA A 33 15.84 4.05 0.80
C ALA A 33 15.28 3.15 -0.32
N LEU A 34 13.98 2.84 -0.30
CA LEU A 34 13.33 2.08 -1.36
C LEU A 34 13.33 2.84 -2.69
N HIS A 35 13.16 4.16 -2.67
CA HIS A 35 13.22 4.96 -3.88
C HIS A 35 14.63 4.95 -4.49
N LYS A 36 15.69 4.93 -3.68
CA LYS A 36 17.06 4.76 -4.15
C LYS A 36 17.25 3.37 -4.77
N LYS A 37 16.88 2.31 -4.03
CA LYS A 37 16.92 0.92 -4.53
C LYS A 37 16.19 0.75 -5.85
N ARG A 38 15.01 1.36 -6.00
CA ARG A 38 14.20 1.28 -7.23
C ARG A 38 14.88 1.96 -8.43
N LYS A 39 15.64 3.04 -8.20
CA LYS A 39 16.39 3.74 -9.27
C LYS A 39 17.57 2.89 -9.77
N ASP A 40 18.22 2.19 -8.85
CA ASP A 40 19.40 1.39 -9.13
C ASP A 40 19.04 -0.03 -9.64
N GLU A 41 17.76 -0.43 -9.57
CA GLU A 41 17.28 -1.76 -9.94
C GLU A 41 16.94 -1.87 -11.43
N SER A 42 17.69 -2.73 -12.14
CA SER A 42 17.49 -3.03 -13.56
C SER A 42 16.36 -4.04 -13.80
N ASN A 43 16.05 -4.91 -12.83
CA ASN A 43 15.01 -5.92 -13.00
C ASN A 43 13.61 -5.32 -12.89
N LYS A 44 12.84 -5.40 -13.99
CA LYS A 44 11.48 -4.84 -14.08
C LYS A 44 10.54 -5.36 -12.99
N LYS A 45 10.57 -6.67 -12.67
CA LYS A 45 9.70 -7.27 -11.63
C LYS A 45 10.02 -6.73 -10.24
N LYS A 46 11.31 -6.70 -9.87
CA LYS A 46 11.76 -6.15 -8.58
C LYS A 46 11.45 -4.66 -8.46
N ARG A 47 11.64 -3.90 -9.54
CA ARG A 47 11.33 -2.46 -9.59
C ARG A 47 9.84 -2.17 -9.38
N GLU A 48 8.96 -3.06 -9.83
CA GLU A 48 7.52 -2.98 -9.63
C GLU A 48 7.12 -3.30 -8.18
N GLN A 49 7.70 -4.35 -7.59
CA GLN A 49 7.54 -4.66 -6.16
C GLN A 49 7.98 -3.48 -5.28
N LEU A 50 9.16 -2.91 -5.56
CA LEU A 50 9.65 -1.72 -4.84
C LEU A 50 8.71 -0.52 -5.01
N LYS A 51 8.04 -0.38 -6.15
CA LYS A 51 7.03 0.67 -6.36
C LYS A 51 5.81 0.45 -5.46
N GLN A 52 5.28 -0.78 -5.40
CA GLN A 52 4.16 -1.14 -4.53
C GLN A 52 4.49 -0.88 -3.06
N ASP A 53 5.70 -1.25 -2.62
CA ASP A 53 6.16 -0.98 -1.24
C ASP A 53 6.24 0.52 -0.94
N ILE A 54 6.76 1.32 -1.89
CA ILE A 54 6.82 2.78 -1.76
C ILE A 54 5.40 3.35 -1.61
N ASP A 55 4.45 2.88 -2.41
CA ASP A 55 3.08 3.37 -2.40
C ASP A 55 2.36 2.99 -1.08
N LEU A 56 2.59 1.79 -0.57
CA LEU A 56 2.09 1.36 0.74
C LEU A 56 2.63 2.25 1.87
N ILE A 57 3.94 2.52 1.88
CA ILE A 57 4.57 3.40 2.88
C ILE A 57 4.03 4.82 2.77
N ARG A 58 3.82 5.34 1.56
CA ARG A 58 3.22 6.68 1.35
C ARG A 58 1.80 6.74 1.90
N ALA A 59 0.98 5.71 1.66
CA ALA A 59 -0.37 5.63 2.21
C ALA A 59 -0.35 5.62 3.74
N GLN A 60 0.52 4.82 4.36
CA GLN A 60 0.70 4.79 5.82
C GLN A 60 1.15 6.15 6.37
N ARG A 61 2.11 6.81 5.71
CA ARG A 61 2.57 8.14 6.11
C ARG A 61 1.46 9.18 6.01
N LYS A 62 0.65 9.15 4.95
CA LYS A 62 -0.50 10.05 4.79
C LYS A 62 -1.47 9.89 5.95
N LYS A 63 -1.86 8.65 6.27
CA LYS A 63 -2.70 8.32 7.44
C LYS A 63 -2.11 8.87 8.74
N GLY A 64 -0.83 8.65 8.99
CA GLY A 64 -0.16 9.16 10.20
C GLY A 64 -0.06 10.69 10.26
N VAL A 65 0.13 11.37 9.13
CA VAL A 65 0.11 12.84 9.05
C VAL A 65 -1.29 13.38 9.35
N ASP A 66 -2.33 12.73 8.84
CA ASP A 66 -3.71 13.15 9.07
C ASP A 66 -4.11 12.94 10.55
N LEU A 67 -3.63 11.86 11.19
CA LEU A 67 -3.74 11.68 12.64
C LEU A 67 -3.01 12.79 13.42
N LEU A 68 -1.80 13.20 12.98
CA LEU A 68 -1.10 14.33 13.61
C LEU A 68 -1.87 15.65 13.47
N LYS A 69 -2.52 15.89 12.33
CA LYS A 69 -3.36 17.06 12.11
C LYS A 69 -4.61 17.01 13.01
N ALA A 70 -5.28 15.86 13.09
CA ALA A 70 -6.42 15.67 13.98
C ALA A 70 -6.04 15.94 15.44
N LEU A 71 -4.92 15.40 15.92
CA LEU A 71 -4.37 15.68 17.26
C LEU A 71 -3.96 17.14 17.50
N LYS A 72 -3.76 17.94 16.44
CA LYS A 72 -3.55 19.39 16.56
C LYS A 72 -4.88 20.14 16.62
N ASN A 73 -5.88 19.69 15.87
CA ASN A 73 -7.19 20.35 15.75
C ASN A 73 -8.15 20.00 16.89
N THR A 74 -7.96 18.89 17.61
CA THR A 74 -8.71 18.57 18.84
C THR A 74 -8.48 19.58 19.97
N LYS A 75 -7.45 20.44 19.88
CA LYS A 75 -7.32 21.62 20.75
C LYS A 75 -8.36 22.71 20.48
N ARG A 76 -9.12 22.65 19.37
CA ARG A 76 -10.05 23.70 18.93
C ARG A 76 -11.52 23.25 18.78
N LYS A 77 -11.82 21.96 18.87
CA LYS A 77 -13.20 21.46 18.76
C LYS A 77 -13.48 20.49 19.89
N SER A 78 -14.30 20.95 20.83
CA SER A 78 -15.07 20.13 21.76
C SER A 78 -15.93 19.12 20.99
N ASN A 79 -16.04 17.93 21.58
CA ASN A 79 -17.02 16.85 21.38
C ASN A 79 -16.90 15.97 20.12
N PRO A 80 -16.65 14.64 20.28
CA PRO A 80 -16.97 13.63 19.28
C PRO A 80 -18.36 13.05 19.55
N THR A 81 -19.35 13.44 18.75
CA THR A 81 -20.58 12.65 18.56
C THR A 81 -20.44 11.93 17.23
N THR A 82 -21.05 10.75 17.12
CA THR A 82 -21.10 9.83 15.95
C THR A 82 -20.07 8.70 15.96
N SER A 83 -20.23 7.75 16.90
CA SER A 83 -20.14 6.34 16.54
C SER A 83 -21.56 5.85 16.37
N GLU A 84 -22.10 6.05 15.17
CA GLU A 84 -23.36 5.45 14.73
C GLU A 84 -23.07 3.97 14.47
N GLU A 85 -23.66 3.15 15.33
CA GLU A 85 -23.97 1.76 15.13
C GLU A 85 -24.70 1.59 13.78
N ALA A 86 -24.09 0.88 12.83
CA ALA A 86 -24.75 0.44 11.62
C ALA A 86 -24.30 -0.99 11.27
N THR A 87 -24.94 -1.94 11.94
CA THR A 87 -25.26 -3.27 11.41
C THR A 87 -26.78 -3.38 11.49
N PRO A 88 -27.48 -3.60 10.37
CA PRO A 88 -27.97 -4.96 10.05
C PRO A 88 -27.89 -5.26 8.53
N ALA A 89 -27.46 -6.45 8.12
CA ALA A 89 -28.26 -7.65 7.82
C ALA A 89 -29.00 -7.66 6.45
N ALA A 90 -28.82 -8.78 5.75
CA ALA A 90 -29.71 -9.42 4.76
C ALA A 90 -29.87 -8.82 3.35
N ALA A 91 -29.28 -9.50 2.36
CA ALA A 91 -29.93 -9.76 1.07
C ALA A 91 -29.38 -11.07 0.47
N GLN A 92 -30.15 -12.15 0.62
CA GLN A 92 -30.07 -13.37 -0.19
C GLN A 92 -31.01 -13.21 -1.40
N ALA A 93 -30.56 -13.59 -2.60
CA ALA A 93 -31.35 -14.10 -3.74
C ALA A 93 -30.39 -14.28 -4.94
N ALA A 94 -29.96 -15.50 -5.28
CA ALA A 94 -30.63 -16.46 -6.16
C ALA A 94 -30.45 -16.17 -7.68
N ALA A 95 -29.57 -16.94 -8.32
CA ALA A 95 -29.63 -17.44 -9.72
C ALA A 95 -28.33 -18.25 -9.96
N SER A 96 -28.36 -19.59 -10.05
CA SER A 96 -28.57 -20.38 -11.29
C SER A 96 -27.54 -19.99 -12.37
N VAL A 97 -26.61 -20.81 -12.87
CA VAL A 97 -26.63 -22.22 -13.33
C VAL A 97 -25.17 -22.72 -13.47
N PRO A 98 -24.83 -24.00 -13.23
CA PRO A 98 -23.57 -24.60 -13.67
C PRO A 98 -23.72 -25.20 -15.08
N VAL A 99 -22.86 -24.81 -16.02
CA VAL A 99 -22.70 -25.49 -17.31
C VAL A 99 -21.23 -25.80 -17.50
N GLU A 100 -20.95 -27.09 -17.46
CA GLU A 100 -19.74 -27.70 -18.02
C GLU A 100 -19.64 -27.39 -19.51
N VAL A 101 -18.43 -27.31 -20.05
CA VAL A 101 -18.10 -28.03 -21.29
C VAL A 101 -16.58 -28.11 -21.44
N SER A 102 -16.15 -29.35 -21.58
CA SER A 102 -14.82 -29.82 -21.96
C SER A 102 -14.38 -29.37 -23.35
N GLY A 103 -13.08 -29.30 -23.53
CA GLY A 103 -12.36 -29.24 -24.81
C GLY A 103 -10.94 -28.78 -24.48
N ASP A 104 -9.92 -29.61 -24.38
CA ASP A 104 -9.46 -30.67 -25.29
C ASP A 104 -9.41 -30.23 -26.75
N THR A 105 -8.30 -29.57 -27.07
CA THR A 105 -7.65 -29.65 -28.39
C THR A 105 -6.15 -29.50 -28.18
N PRO A 106 -5.34 -30.54 -28.43
CA PRO A 106 -3.92 -30.43 -28.72
C PRO A 106 -3.69 -30.22 -30.23
N ALA A 107 -2.43 -29.99 -30.61
CA ALA A 107 -1.90 -29.66 -31.94
C ALA A 107 -1.89 -28.14 -32.22
N GLU A 108 -0.81 -27.53 -32.68
CA GLU A 108 0.12 -28.00 -33.69
C GLU A 108 1.43 -27.20 -33.61
N MET A 109 2.58 -27.88 -33.58
CA MET A 109 3.84 -27.31 -34.04
C MET A 109 3.87 -27.46 -35.57
N PRO A 110 4.40 -26.47 -36.30
CA PRO A 110 5.51 -26.85 -37.16
C PRO A 110 6.69 -25.88 -37.13
N ALA A 111 7.83 -26.50 -37.37
CA ALA A 111 9.15 -25.93 -37.50
C ALA A 111 9.22 -24.85 -38.59
N GLY A 112 9.97 -23.79 -38.29
CA GLY A 112 10.48 -22.82 -39.25
C GLY A 112 11.99 -22.74 -39.16
N SER A 113 12.67 -23.77 -39.68
CA SER A 113 14.04 -23.61 -40.17
C SER A 113 14.03 -22.63 -41.33
N SER A 114 14.87 -21.58 -41.25
CA SER A 114 15.54 -21.06 -42.44
C SER A 114 16.94 -20.64 -42.05
N GLU A 115 17.81 -21.59 -42.32
CA GLU A 115 19.24 -21.51 -42.47
C GLU A 115 19.54 -20.77 -43.80
N ALA A 116 20.32 -19.69 -43.74
CA ALA A 116 21.03 -19.09 -44.87
C ALA A 116 22.20 -18.29 -44.25
N VAL A 117 23.41 -18.83 -44.18
CA VAL A 117 24.41 -19.01 -45.26
C VAL A 117 24.94 -17.67 -45.80
N ASP A 118 26.23 -17.50 -45.52
CA ASP A 118 27.29 -16.79 -46.27
C ASP A 118 27.42 -15.27 -46.33
N GLY A 119 28.61 -14.83 -45.90
CA GLY A 119 29.35 -13.76 -46.57
C GLY A 119 30.33 -13.01 -45.66
N PRO A 120 31.65 -13.32 -45.62
CA PRO A 120 32.64 -12.32 -45.27
C PRO A 120 32.79 -11.36 -46.46
N ARG A 121 32.59 -10.08 -46.20
CA ARG A 121 32.89 -9.02 -47.17
C ARG A 121 34.19 -8.36 -46.70
N ASP A 122 35.29 -8.82 -47.29
CA ASP A 122 36.59 -8.16 -47.18
C ASP A 122 36.49 -6.71 -47.68
N GLY A 123 37.18 -5.82 -46.96
CA GLY A 123 37.36 -4.41 -47.26
C GLY A 123 38.37 -3.80 -46.29
#